data_AF-A0A443S1H5-F1
#
_entry.id   AF-A0A443S1H5-F1
#
_cell.length_a   1.000
_cell.length_b   1.000
_cell.length_c   1.000
_cell.angle_alpha   90.00
_cell.angle_beta   90.00
_cell.angle_gamma   90.00
#
_symmetry.space_group_name_H-M   'P 1'
#
loop_
_entity.id
_entity.type
_entity.pdbx_description
1 polymer ?
#
loop_
_entity_poly.entity_id
_entity_poly.type
_entity_poly.pdbx_seq_one_letter_code
_entity_poly.pdbx_strand_id
1 'polypeptide(L)'
;MKFKFNLFVFIFVHLACLSFVYSLNLTIIHNNDIHARFVPSNVYGEDCENENDESCYGGIAKTVYKTNELRKQIPNLLYLNAGDSFVGTLWYSLFKWQLVAELVKRMKFDAMSFGNHEFDDGVEGLAPYVKETTSLIPMLACNLDISGEPRFKDIVFKSKIFEIDGQKIGVIGYITPETAEISSPGPTLKFSDE
;
A
#
# COMPACT_ATOMS: atom_id res chain seq x y z
N MET A 1 -6.12 -53.45 -67.17
CA MET A 1 -6.75 -52.49 -66.24
C MET A 1 -5.76 -52.22 -65.10
N LYS A 2 -5.07 -51.06 -65.09
CA LYS A 2 -4.06 -50.73 -64.06
C LYS A 2 -4.68 -49.74 -63.06
N PHE A 3 -4.90 -50.17 -61.82
CA PHE A 3 -5.35 -49.29 -60.75
C PHE A 3 -4.14 -48.56 -60.16
N LYS A 4 -4.14 -47.22 -60.21
CA LYS A 4 -3.21 -46.38 -59.47
C LYS A 4 -3.82 -46.10 -58.10
N PHE A 5 -3.13 -46.51 -57.04
CA PHE A 5 -3.48 -46.18 -55.67
C PHE A 5 -2.77 -44.86 -55.30
N ASN A 6 -3.52 -43.76 -55.21
CA ASN A 6 -3.01 -42.50 -54.69
C ASN A 6 -3.16 -42.53 -53.17
N LEU A 7 -2.05 -42.67 -52.45
CA LEU A 7 -2.00 -42.58 -51.00
C LEU A 7 -1.95 -41.10 -50.60
N PHE A 8 -3.08 -40.53 -50.18
CA PHE A 8 -3.13 -39.21 -49.54
C PHE A 8 -2.72 -39.36 -48.07
N VAL A 9 -1.51 -38.92 -47.72
CA VAL A 9 -1.07 -38.80 -46.33
C VAL A 9 -1.60 -37.48 -45.78
N PHE A 10 -2.64 -37.54 -44.95
CA PHE A 10 -3.06 -36.41 -44.13
C PHE A 10 -2.09 -36.27 -42.95
N ILE A 11 -1.17 -35.32 -43.01
CA ILE A 11 -0.37 -34.92 -41.85
C ILE A 11 -1.30 -34.11 -40.93
N PHE A 12 -1.86 -34.77 -39.92
CA PHE A 12 -2.47 -34.09 -38.78
C PHE A 12 -1.33 -33.45 -37.98
N VAL A 13 -1.07 -32.16 -38.21
CA VAL A 13 -0.26 -31.35 -37.30
C VAL A 13 -1.06 -31.19 -36.02
N HIS A 14 -0.83 -32.06 -35.04
CA HIS A 14 -1.24 -31.81 -33.66
C HIS A 14 -0.48 -30.59 -33.18
N LEU A 15 -1.14 -29.43 -33.27
CA LEU A 15 -0.72 -28.22 -32.58
C LEU A 15 -0.82 -28.54 -31.08
N ALA A 16 0.25 -29.09 -30.51
CA ALA A 16 0.37 -29.27 -29.08
C ALA A 16 0.28 -27.87 -28.47
N CYS A 17 -0.89 -27.53 -27.94
CA CYS A 17 -1.10 -26.30 -27.19
C CYS A 17 -0.26 -26.44 -25.92
N LEU A 18 0.98 -25.97 -25.96
CA LEU A 18 1.83 -25.82 -24.80
C LEU A 18 1.13 -24.83 -23.87
N SER A 19 0.35 -25.36 -22.93
CA SER A 19 -0.15 -24.59 -21.80
C SER A 19 1.05 -24.20 -20.96
N PHE A 20 1.61 -23.01 -21.21
CA PHE A 20 2.55 -22.37 -20.32
C PHE A 20 1.84 -22.14 -18.98
N VAL A 21 2.28 -22.85 -17.95
CA VAL A 21 1.89 -22.53 -16.57
C VAL A 21 2.59 -21.22 -16.22
N TYR A 22 1.86 -20.11 -16.32
CA TYR A 22 2.33 -18.81 -15.85
C TYR A 22 2.35 -18.84 -14.32
N SER A 23 3.54 -19.01 -13.75
CA SER A 23 3.76 -18.88 -12.31
C SER A 23 4.11 -17.43 -12.00
N LEU A 24 3.20 -16.71 -11.35
CA LEU A 24 3.49 -15.38 -10.85
C LEU A 24 4.37 -15.48 -9.60
N ASN A 25 5.55 -14.86 -9.65
CA ASN A 25 6.32 -14.53 -8.46
C ASN A 25 6.05 -13.06 -8.12
N LEU A 26 5.29 -12.83 -7.05
CA LEU A 26 4.94 -11.51 -6.55
C LEU A 26 5.72 -11.24 -5.27
N THR A 27 6.48 -10.15 -5.24
CA THR A 27 7.10 -9.67 -4.00
C THR A 27 6.25 -8.58 -3.38
N ILE A 28 5.92 -8.73 -2.11
CA ILE A 28 5.28 -7.68 -1.32
C ILE A 28 6.32 -7.18 -0.34
N ILE A 29 6.59 -5.88 -0.40
CA ILE A 29 7.26 -5.16 0.68
C ILE A 29 6.20 -4.30 1.37
N HIS A 30 6.32 -4.11 2.67
CA HIS A 30 5.36 -3.33 3.40
C HIS A 30 5.99 -2.57 4.57
N ASN A 31 5.27 -1.56 5.04
CA ASN A 31 5.45 -1.00 6.36
C ASN A 31 4.10 -0.70 7.01
N ASN A 32 4.15 -0.47 8.31
CA ASN A 32 3.02 -0.19 9.19
C ASN A 32 3.60 0.53 10.41
N ASP A 33 2.77 1.28 11.13
CA ASP A 33 3.13 1.83 12.46
C ASP A 33 4.43 2.65 12.43
N ILE A 34 4.60 3.47 11.39
CA ILE A 34 5.76 4.37 11.31
C ILE A 34 5.73 5.35 12.49
N HIS A 35 4.53 5.71 12.97
CA HIS A 35 4.35 6.55 14.15
C HIS A 35 5.26 7.79 14.18
N ALA A 36 5.26 8.51 13.06
CA ALA A 36 6.07 9.70 12.88
C ALA A 36 7.59 9.54 13.12
N ARG A 37 8.14 8.31 13.05
CA ARG A 37 9.59 8.02 13.14
C ARG A 37 10.29 8.35 11.82
N PHE A 38 10.37 9.64 11.52
CA PHE A 38 10.86 10.09 10.22
C PHE A 38 12.38 10.14 10.10
N VAL A 39 13.07 10.31 11.23
CA VAL A 39 14.51 10.23 11.38
C VAL A 39 14.93 8.89 11.97
N PRO A 40 16.19 8.46 11.82
CA PRO A 40 16.67 7.24 12.45
C PRO A 40 16.54 7.27 13.98
N SER A 41 16.20 6.12 14.56
CA SER A 41 16.09 5.95 16.00
C SER A 41 16.92 4.75 16.49
N ASN A 42 17.27 4.77 17.78
CA ASN A 42 17.86 3.60 18.43
C ASN A 42 16.78 2.54 18.75
N VAL A 43 17.19 1.42 19.35
CA VAL A 43 16.30 0.30 19.72
C VAL A 43 15.25 0.66 20.78
N TYR A 44 15.41 1.78 21.47
CA TYR A 44 14.47 2.29 22.47
C TYR A 44 13.49 3.32 21.88
N GLY A 45 13.62 3.65 20.60
CA GLY A 45 12.79 4.64 19.92
C GLY A 45 13.19 6.09 20.21
N GLU A 46 14.41 6.33 20.67
CA GLU A 46 14.95 7.68 20.84
C GLU A 46 15.62 8.14 19.55
N ASP A 47 15.55 9.44 19.27
CA ASP A 47 16.19 10.04 18.11
C ASP A 47 17.71 9.84 18.18
N CYS A 48 18.30 9.49 17.04
CA CYS A 48 19.75 9.34 16.95
C CYS A 48 20.46 10.69 16.93
N GLU A 49 21.40 10.90 17.86
CA GLU A 49 22.29 12.08 17.83
C GLU A 49 23.22 12.06 16.60
N ASN A 50 23.67 10.87 16.21
CA ASN A 50 24.44 10.63 14.99
C ASN A 50 23.77 9.53 14.16
N GLU A 51 23.20 9.90 13.02
CA GLU A 51 22.48 8.98 12.12
C GLU A 51 23.34 7.85 11.51
N ASN A 52 24.66 8.00 11.57
CA ASN A 52 25.65 7.05 11.07
C ASN A 52 26.14 6.07 12.15
N ASP A 53 25.65 6.20 13.39
CA ASP A 53 25.89 5.20 14.42
C ASP A 53 25.29 3.85 13.99
N GLU A 54 26.02 2.76 14.21
CA GLU A 54 25.58 1.40 13.87
C GLU A 54 24.34 0.98 14.67
N SER A 55 24.07 1.66 15.80
CA SER A 55 22.88 1.48 16.62
C SER A 55 21.64 2.26 16.12
N CYS A 56 21.73 2.94 14.96
CA CYS A 56 20.65 3.76 14.41
C CYS A 56 19.93 3.12 13.22
N TYR A 57 18.63 2.88 13.40
CA TYR A 57 17.79 2.14 12.46
C TYR A 57 16.68 3.01 11.87
N GLY A 58 16.14 2.57 10.74
CA GLY A 58 14.94 3.19 10.15
C GLY A 58 15.13 4.63 9.67
N GLY A 59 14.06 5.41 9.76
CA GLY A 59 13.94 6.74 9.15
C GLY A 59 13.56 6.68 7.67
N ILE A 60 12.79 7.68 7.21
CA ILE A 60 12.23 7.68 5.85
C ILE A 60 13.32 7.70 4.79
N ALA A 61 14.44 8.39 5.02
CA ALA A 61 15.55 8.44 4.06
C ALA A 61 16.14 7.05 3.76
N LYS A 62 16.45 6.26 4.81
CA LYS A 62 16.98 4.88 4.66
C LYS A 62 15.92 3.97 4.01
N THR A 63 14.65 4.12 4.40
CA THR A 63 13.53 3.35 3.82
C THR A 63 13.34 3.66 2.34
N VAL A 64 13.32 4.93 1.94
CA VAL A 64 13.20 5.35 0.53
C VAL A 64 14.38 4.85 -0.30
N TYR A 65 15.61 4.93 0.24
CA TYR A 65 16.78 4.37 -0.44
C TYR A 65 16.61 2.87 -0.70
N LYS A 66 16.29 2.09 0.34
CA LYS A 66 16.18 0.62 0.22
C LYS A 66 15.02 0.20 -0.69
N THR A 67 13.88 0.84 -0.57
CA THR A 67 12.68 0.52 -1.39
C THR A 67 12.92 0.86 -2.87
N ASN A 68 13.58 1.97 -3.18
CA ASN A 68 14.00 2.29 -4.55
C ASN A 68 15.01 1.27 -5.11
N GLU A 69 15.96 0.80 -4.30
CA GLU A 69 16.90 -0.25 -4.71
C GLU A 69 16.16 -1.57 -5.01
N LEU A 70 15.24 -1.99 -4.12
CA LEU A 70 14.44 -3.21 -4.33
C LEU A 70 13.56 -3.10 -5.56
N ARG A 71 12.91 -1.95 -5.81
CA ARG A 71 12.09 -1.70 -7.00
C ARG A 71 12.88 -1.82 -8.32
N LYS A 72 14.18 -1.54 -8.34
CA LYS A 72 15.04 -1.72 -9.53
C LYS A 72 15.43 -3.18 -9.75
N GLN A 73 15.53 -3.96 -8.69
CA GLN A 73 16.08 -5.32 -8.72
C GLN A 73 15.00 -6.39 -8.85
N ILE A 74 13.81 -6.14 -8.31
CA ILE A 74 12.76 -7.14 -8.17
C ILE A 74 11.64 -6.83 -9.17
N PRO A 75 11.45 -7.67 -10.21
CA PRO A 75 10.26 -7.58 -11.06
C PRO A 75 9.02 -7.96 -10.23
N ASN A 76 7.84 -7.47 -10.63
CA ASN A 76 6.56 -7.85 -10.01
C ASN A 76 6.55 -7.57 -8.49
N LEU A 77 6.71 -6.30 -8.11
CA LEU A 77 6.74 -5.87 -6.71
C LEU A 77 5.58 -4.92 -6.40
N LEU A 78 4.93 -5.14 -5.25
CA LEU A 78 4.02 -4.19 -4.61
C LEU A 78 4.62 -3.68 -3.30
N TYR A 79 4.52 -2.37 -3.06
CA TYR A 79 4.88 -1.71 -1.82
C TYR A 79 3.64 -1.14 -1.14
N LEU A 80 3.29 -1.68 0.02
CA LEU A 80 2.05 -1.36 0.71
C LEU A 80 2.33 -0.71 2.07
N ASN A 81 1.47 0.22 2.48
CA ASN A 81 1.45 0.75 3.84
C ASN A 81 0.16 0.31 4.56
N ALA A 82 0.27 -0.20 5.78
CA ALA A 82 -0.88 -0.72 6.54
C ALA A 82 -1.44 0.28 7.57
N GLY A 83 -1.14 1.57 7.45
CA GLY A 83 -1.63 2.61 8.37
C GLY A 83 -0.64 3.01 9.47
N ASP A 84 -1.11 3.85 10.38
CA ASP A 84 -0.41 4.40 11.54
C ASP A 84 0.91 5.09 11.18
N SER A 85 0.81 5.96 10.17
CA SER A 85 1.88 6.91 9.81
C SER A 85 1.86 8.16 10.68
N PHE A 86 0.70 8.46 11.28
CA PHE A 86 0.49 9.59 12.18
C PHE A 86 0.96 9.28 13.60
N VAL A 87 1.21 10.35 14.38
CA VAL A 87 1.44 10.37 15.85
C VAL A 87 2.63 9.54 16.35
N GLY A 88 3.32 9.97 17.41
CA GLY A 88 4.41 9.20 18.04
C GLY A 88 5.71 9.97 18.27
N THR A 89 5.94 11.04 17.52
CA THR A 89 7.08 11.97 17.72
C THR A 89 6.64 13.43 17.62
N LEU A 90 7.55 14.35 17.98
CA LEU A 90 7.34 15.79 17.84
C LEU A 90 7.09 16.23 16.39
N TRP A 91 7.55 15.45 15.39
CA TRP A 91 7.34 15.75 13.97
C TRP A 91 5.86 15.89 13.63
N TYR A 92 5.02 14.96 14.10
CA TYR A 92 3.58 15.04 13.84
C TYR A 92 2.94 16.19 14.61
N SER A 93 3.32 16.40 15.88
CA SER A 93 2.79 17.51 16.68
C SER A 93 3.03 18.88 16.06
N LEU A 94 4.20 19.10 15.45
CA LEU A 94 4.58 20.38 14.83
C LEU A 94 4.05 20.56 13.42
N PHE A 95 4.13 19.52 12.58
CA PHE A 95 3.90 19.65 11.14
C PHE A 95 2.64 18.94 10.64
N LYS A 96 2.01 18.15 11.52
CA LYS A 96 0.73 17.48 11.27
C LYS A 96 0.75 16.69 9.97
N TRP A 97 -0.40 16.52 9.36
CA TRP A 97 -0.58 15.73 8.16
C TRP A 97 0.24 16.22 6.96
N GLN A 98 0.61 17.51 6.90
CA GLN A 98 1.31 18.10 5.75
C GLN A 98 2.68 17.44 5.54
N LEU A 99 3.44 17.25 6.62
CA LEU A 99 4.73 16.55 6.54
C LEU A 99 4.54 15.08 6.20
N VAL A 100 3.54 14.41 6.80
CA VAL A 100 3.27 12.99 6.50
C VAL A 100 2.95 12.81 5.02
N ALA A 101 2.05 13.64 4.47
CA ALA A 101 1.70 13.63 3.04
C ALA A 101 2.94 13.76 2.15
N GLU A 102 3.85 14.66 2.50
CA GLU A 102 5.07 14.91 1.74
C GLU A 102 6.05 13.73 1.78
N LEU A 103 6.12 13.03 2.91
CA LEU A 103 6.97 11.85 3.09
C LEU A 103 6.38 10.60 2.42
N VAL A 104 5.08 10.34 2.54
CA VAL A 104 4.45 9.17 1.89
C VAL A 104 4.50 9.27 0.37
N LYS A 105 4.38 10.49 -0.19
CA LYS A 105 4.58 10.75 -1.63
C LYS A 105 6.00 10.37 -2.09
N ARG A 106 7.03 10.56 -1.24
CA ARG A 106 8.41 10.13 -1.53
C ARG A 106 8.61 8.62 -1.41
N MET A 107 7.86 7.98 -0.51
CA MET A 107 7.90 6.52 -0.35
C MET A 107 7.27 5.77 -1.53
N LYS A 108 6.36 6.40 -2.27
CA LYS A 108 5.75 5.84 -3.49
C LYS A 108 5.14 4.46 -3.23
N PHE A 109 4.28 4.36 -2.22
CA PHE A 109 3.47 3.15 -2.02
C PHE A 109 2.54 2.94 -3.21
N ASP A 110 2.24 1.69 -3.51
CA ASP A 110 1.26 1.31 -4.53
C ASP A 110 -0.18 1.43 -3.98
N ALA A 111 -0.38 1.21 -2.68
CA ALA A 111 -1.61 1.50 -1.94
C ALA A 111 -1.30 1.66 -0.45
N MET A 112 -2.20 2.33 0.27
CA MET A 112 -2.15 2.43 1.73
C MET A 112 -3.50 2.16 2.37
N SER A 113 -3.50 1.61 3.58
CA SER A 113 -4.67 1.51 4.46
C SER A 113 -4.64 2.63 5.50
N PHE A 114 -5.76 2.81 6.19
CA PHE A 114 -5.79 3.58 7.42
C PHE A 114 -5.41 2.70 8.61
N GLY A 115 -4.72 3.28 9.58
CA GLY A 115 -4.68 2.84 10.96
C GLY A 115 -5.52 3.77 11.83
N ASN A 116 -5.62 3.46 13.13
CA ASN A 116 -6.44 4.27 14.04
C ASN A 116 -5.84 5.66 14.27
N HIS A 117 -4.52 5.82 14.26
CA HIS A 117 -3.88 7.11 14.55
C HIS A 117 -4.04 8.14 13.44
N GLU A 118 -4.45 7.72 12.23
CA GLU A 118 -4.86 8.67 11.18
C GLU A 118 -6.08 9.52 11.59
N PHE A 119 -6.86 9.08 12.58
CA PHE A 119 -8.07 9.75 13.07
C PHE A 119 -7.84 10.60 14.33
N ASP A 120 -6.60 10.75 14.81
CA ASP A 120 -6.33 11.42 16.10
C ASP A 120 -6.65 12.93 16.08
N ASP A 121 -6.41 13.60 14.95
CA ASP A 121 -6.84 14.99 14.72
C ASP A 121 -8.24 15.07 14.07
N GLY A 122 -8.97 13.95 14.10
CA GLY A 122 -10.30 13.77 13.51
C GLY A 122 -10.35 13.94 12.01
N VAL A 123 -11.58 14.01 11.48
CA VAL A 123 -11.80 14.16 10.04
C VAL A 123 -11.19 15.48 9.50
N GLU A 124 -11.10 16.52 10.33
CA GLU A 124 -10.48 17.79 9.95
C GLU A 124 -8.98 17.64 9.63
N GLY A 125 -8.26 16.81 10.38
CA GLY A 125 -6.87 16.47 10.08
C GLY A 125 -6.70 15.46 8.95
N LEU A 126 -7.65 14.51 8.83
CA LEU A 126 -7.54 13.37 7.92
C LEU A 126 -8.02 13.67 6.49
N ALA A 127 -9.14 14.35 6.31
CA ALA A 127 -9.69 14.66 4.98
C ALA A 127 -8.70 15.38 4.05
N PRO A 128 -7.97 16.43 4.48
CA PRO A 128 -6.98 17.07 3.61
C PRO A 128 -5.79 16.15 3.30
N TYR A 129 -5.36 15.31 4.23
CA TYR A 129 -4.31 14.30 4.00
C TYR A 129 -4.70 13.32 2.90
N VAL A 130 -5.88 12.73 2.99
CA VAL A 130 -6.38 11.77 1.99
C VAL A 130 -6.51 12.47 0.64
N LYS A 131 -7.07 13.68 0.61
CA LYS A 131 -7.22 14.47 -0.64
C LYS A 131 -5.88 14.75 -1.32
N GLU A 132 -4.83 15.07 -0.55
CA GLU A 132 -3.49 15.38 -1.06
C GLU A 132 -2.74 14.13 -1.58
N THR A 133 -3.03 12.96 -1.03
CA THR A 133 -2.25 11.73 -1.28
C THR A 133 -2.94 10.77 -2.25
N THR A 134 -4.27 10.71 -2.27
CA THR A 134 -5.06 9.67 -2.97
C THR A 134 -4.84 9.64 -4.48
N SER A 135 -4.49 10.78 -5.09
CA SER A 135 -4.24 10.86 -6.54
C SER A 135 -2.99 10.09 -6.98
N LEU A 136 -2.08 9.82 -6.04
CA LEU A 136 -0.85 9.06 -6.27
C LEU A 136 -0.91 7.68 -5.60
N ILE A 137 -1.53 7.60 -4.42
CA ILE A 137 -1.53 6.43 -3.56
C ILE A 137 -2.97 6.17 -3.09
N PRO A 138 -3.69 5.19 -3.66
CA PRO A 138 -5.07 4.93 -3.27
C PRO A 138 -5.15 4.56 -1.79
N MET A 139 -6.05 5.23 -1.07
CA MET A 139 -6.36 4.96 0.33
C MET A 139 -7.49 3.94 0.44
N LEU A 140 -7.26 2.83 1.14
CA LEU A 140 -8.12 1.65 1.12
C LEU A 140 -8.73 1.35 2.50
N ALA A 141 -10.06 1.19 2.57
CA ALA A 141 -10.78 0.60 3.70
C ALA A 141 -12.15 0.07 3.25
N CYS A 142 -12.36 -1.24 3.33
CA CYS A 142 -13.60 -1.89 2.91
C CYS A 142 -14.71 -1.78 3.96
N ASN A 143 -14.32 -1.72 5.24
CA ASN A 143 -15.17 -1.74 6.43
C ASN A 143 -15.41 -0.34 7.03
N LEU A 144 -14.94 0.72 6.36
CA LEU A 144 -15.19 2.11 6.72
C LEU A 144 -16.41 2.65 5.96
N ASP A 145 -17.51 2.87 6.66
CA ASP A 145 -18.69 3.55 6.12
C ASP A 145 -18.46 5.07 6.13
N ILE A 146 -18.23 5.60 4.93
CA ILE A 146 -18.03 7.03 4.66
C ILE A 146 -19.31 7.76 4.23
N SER A 147 -20.48 7.11 4.25
CA SER A 147 -21.73 7.70 3.73
C SER A 147 -22.15 8.98 4.46
N GLY A 148 -21.78 9.11 5.74
CA GLY A 148 -21.98 10.31 6.55
C GLY A 148 -20.93 11.39 6.36
N GLU A 149 -19.87 11.16 5.58
CA GLU A 149 -18.73 12.06 5.43
C GLU A 149 -18.41 12.34 3.94
N PRO A 150 -19.06 13.33 3.32
CA PRO A 150 -18.88 13.65 1.90
C PRO A 150 -17.45 14.01 1.49
N ARG A 151 -16.59 14.43 2.42
CA ARG A 151 -15.18 14.76 2.10
C ARG A 151 -14.38 13.55 1.64
N PHE A 152 -14.75 12.34 2.05
CA PHE A 152 -14.10 11.10 1.61
C PHE A 152 -14.70 10.49 0.34
N LYS A 153 -15.80 11.07 -0.16
CA LYS A 153 -16.43 10.61 -1.39
C LYS A 153 -15.43 10.67 -2.54
N ASP A 154 -15.36 9.58 -3.30
CA ASP A 154 -14.50 9.41 -4.48
C ASP A 154 -12.98 9.46 -4.21
N ILE A 155 -12.54 9.57 -2.95
CA ILE A 155 -11.11 9.59 -2.57
C ILE A 155 -10.69 8.48 -1.61
N VAL A 156 -11.65 7.75 -1.05
CA VAL A 156 -11.43 6.51 -0.27
C VAL A 156 -12.06 5.35 -1.04
N PHE A 157 -11.30 4.26 -1.15
CA PHE A 157 -11.72 3.09 -1.92
C PHE A 157 -11.77 1.86 -1.01
N LYS A 158 -12.54 0.84 -1.40
CA LYS A 158 -12.54 -0.43 -0.65
C LYS A 158 -11.34 -1.31 -1.01
N SER A 159 -10.93 -1.24 -2.27
CA SER A 159 -9.91 -2.10 -2.85
C SER A 159 -9.31 -1.48 -4.11
N LYS A 160 -8.15 -1.98 -4.53
CA LYS A 160 -7.51 -1.68 -5.81
C LYS A 160 -7.09 -2.96 -6.51
N ILE A 161 -7.31 -3.05 -7.82
CA ILE A 161 -6.76 -4.12 -8.66
C ILE A 161 -5.50 -3.60 -9.35
N PHE A 162 -4.42 -4.36 -9.22
CA PHE A 162 -3.16 -4.19 -9.95
C PHE A 162 -3.04 -5.28 -11.00
N GLU A 163 -2.49 -4.96 -12.17
CA GLU A 163 -2.17 -5.94 -13.20
C GLU A 163 -0.66 -6.14 -13.24
N ILE A 164 -0.20 -7.34 -12.89
CA ILE A 164 1.23 -7.69 -12.78
C ILE A 164 1.44 -8.98 -13.55
N ASP A 165 2.29 -8.93 -14.58
CA ASP A 165 2.61 -10.07 -15.44
C ASP A 165 1.34 -10.77 -16.02
N GLY A 166 0.37 -9.95 -16.45
CA GLY A 166 -0.92 -10.40 -16.99
C GLY A 166 -1.89 -10.99 -15.96
N GLN A 167 -1.53 -11.00 -14.67
CA GLN A 167 -2.39 -11.44 -13.57
C GLN A 167 -3.00 -10.25 -12.82
N LYS A 168 -4.27 -10.40 -12.40
CA LYS A 168 -4.97 -9.38 -11.59
C LYS A 168 -4.78 -9.67 -10.11
N ILE A 169 -4.17 -8.72 -9.40
CA ILE A 169 -3.94 -8.76 -7.95
C ILE A 169 -4.86 -7.76 -7.28
N GLY A 170 -5.81 -8.26 -6.49
CA GLY A 170 -6.70 -7.44 -5.68
C GLY A 170 -6.07 -7.14 -4.31
N VAL A 171 -5.97 -5.86 -3.95
CA VAL A 171 -5.59 -5.40 -2.62
C VAL A 171 -6.82 -4.78 -1.98
N ILE A 172 -7.21 -5.28 -0.81
CA ILE A 172 -8.36 -4.83 -0.03
C ILE A 172 -7.81 -4.25 1.27
N GLY A 173 -8.18 -3.01 1.60
CA GLY A 173 -7.79 -2.39 2.87
C GLY A 173 -8.88 -2.58 3.92
N TYR A 174 -8.51 -2.53 5.19
CA TYR A 174 -9.42 -2.54 6.33
C TYR A 174 -8.79 -1.74 7.47
N ILE A 175 -9.60 -1.39 8.47
CA ILE A 175 -9.18 -0.69 9.68
C ILE A 175 -9.87 -1.29 10.89
N THR A 176 -9.19 -1.34 12.04
CA THR A 176 -9.80 -1.86 13.29
C THR A 176 -11.08 -1.10 13.67
N PRO A 177 -12.20 -1.80 13.98
CA PRO A 177 -13.41 -1.19 14.51
C PRO A 177 -13.19 -0.43 15.82
N GLU A 178 -12.17 -0.82 16.58
CA GLU A 178 -11.77 -0.16 17.83
C GLU A 178 -11.35 1.29 17.61
N THR A 179 -11.07 1.72 16.38
CA THR A 179 -10.80 3.13 16.02
C THR A 179 -11.90 4.09 16.53
N ALA A 180 -13.15 3.61 16.62
CA ALA A 180 -14.26 4.36 17.20
C ALA A 180 -14.05 4.74 18.69
N GLU A 181 -13.23 3.95 19.40
CA GLU A 181 -12.96 4.09 20.83
C GLU A 181 -11.53 4.57 21.12
N ILE A 182 -10.54 4.19 20.30
CA ILE A 182 -9.12 4.46 20.54
C ILE A 182 -8.57 5.68 19.78
N SER A 183 -9.41 6.40 19.05
CA SER A 183 -9.04 7.63 18.34
C SER A 183 -10.21 8.64 18.31
N SER A 184 -10.19 9.60 17.38
CA SER A 184 -11.19 10.69 17.29
C SER A 184 -11.91 10.76 15.93
N PRO A 185 -12.46 9.66 15.39
CA PRO A 185 -13.06 9.65 14.04
C PRO A 185 -14.34 10.49 13.90
N GLY A 186 -14.96 10.89 15.02
CA GLY A 186 -16.20 11.63 15.03
C GLY A 186 -17.43 10.78 14.68
N PRO A 187 -18.63 11.39 14.64
CA PRO A 187 -19.90 10.64 14.53
C PRO A 187 -20.30 10.29 13.09
N THR A 188 -19.61 10.83 12.08
CA THR A 188 -20.00 10.68 10.66
C THR A 188 -19.48 9.39 10.02
N LEU A 189 -18.47 8.77 10.63
CA LEU A 189 -17.85 7.53 10.17
C LEU A 189 -18.32 6.36 11.02
N LYS A 190 -18.49 5.20 10.39
CA LYS A 190 -18.78 3.95 11.11
C LYS A 190 -17.83 2.86 10.66
N PHE A 191 -17.45 2.01 11.59
CA PHE A 191 -16.51 0.91 11.38
C PHE A 191 -17.26 -0.40 11.58
N SER A 192 -17.38 -1.20 10.53
CA SER A 192 -17.92 -2.55 10.63
C SER A 192 -16.81 -3.56 10.93
N ASP A 193 -17.19 -4.76 11.35
CA ASP A 193 -16.30 -5.92 11.41
C ASP A 193 -15.48 -6.08 10.13
N GLU A 194 -14.23 -6.53 10.26
CA GLU A 194 -13.26 -6.65 9.16
C GLU A 194 -13.54 -7.78 8.16
#